data_AF-A0A7X3T6E1-F1
#
_entry.id   AF-A0A7X3T6E1-F1
#
_cell.length_a   1.000
_cell.length_b   1.000
_cell.length_c   1.000
_cell.angle_alpha   90.00
_cell.angle_beta   90.00
_cell.angle_gamma   90.00
#
_symmetry.space_group_name_H-M   'P 1'
#
loop_
_entity.id
_entity.type
_entity.pdbx_description
1 polymer ?
#
loop_
_entity_poly.entity_id
_entity_poly.type
_entity_poly.pdbx_seq_one_letter_code
_entity_poly.pdbx_strand_id
1 'polypeptide(L)'
;MATFYKGAGIGTHWHTHDSRRVGFTARAPGTAPTTEALVSHIAVGTAESPYISLTRSYAVAWHYAVFSSKQEPGPNKPAYVYEVEIDDSLPHGLNLLDPAKEVVHILPQPLRGIMNLDYMEDLLGGQTPQPPNPEEGFSPDVERQLIALVFAERDAEVLAHGYIPPFCVKHRFEVEFSRSDLPLL
;
A
#
# COMPACT_ATOMS: atom_id res chain seq x y z
N MET A 1 -18.24 -8.32 -2.00
CA MET A 1 -17.94 -6.94 -1.56
C MET A 1 -16.82 -6.96 -0.54
N ALA A 2 -15.77 -6.17 -0.77
CA ALA A 2 -14.64 -6.03 0.14
C ALA A 2 -14.55 -4.60 0.67
N THR A 3 -14.22 -4.47 1.95
CA THR A 3 -14.00 -3.18 2.63
C THR A 3 -12.52 -2.89 2.73
N PHE A 4 -12.16 -1.66 2.37
CA PHE A 4 -10.82 -1.11 2.45
C PHE A 4 -10.85 0.24 3.17
N TYR A 5 -9.67 0.68 3.61
CA TYR A 5 -9.50 1.93 4.31
C TYR A 5 -8.38 2.76 3.68
N LYS A 6 -8.51 4.07 3.81
CA LYS A 6 -7.49 5.02 3.39
C LYS A 6 -7.32 6.14 4.40
N GLY A 7 -6.11 6.29 4.92
CA GLY A 7 -5.72 7.42 5.75
C GLY A 7 -5.48 8.68 4.92
N ALA A 8 -5.87 9.82 5.47
CA ALA A 8 -5.63 11.14 4.91
C ALA A 8 -5.16 12.09 6.02
N GLY A 9 -3.85 12.22 6.17
CA GLY A 9 -3.25 13.14 7.13
C GLY A 9 -3.47 14.60 6.76
N ILE A 10 -3.34 15.48 7.73
CA ILE A 10 -3.66 16.91 7.60
C ILE A 10 -2.87 17.55 6.46
N GLY A 11 -3.57 18.30 5.61
CA GLY A 11 -2.97 19.02 4.47
C GLY A 11 -2.57 18.13 3.30
N THR A 12 -2.75 16.81 3.39
CA THR A 12 -2.63 15.93 2.21
C THR A 12 -3.76 16.21 1.22
N HIS A 13 -3.58 15.75 -0.02
CA HIS A 13 -4.59 15.95 -1.07
C HIS A 13 -5.99 15.42 -0.66
N TRP A 14 -6.06 14.24 -0.04
CA TRP A 14 -7.33 13.64 0.42
C TRP A 14 -7.88 14.23 1.72
N HIS A 15 -7.09 15.05 2.40
CA HIS A 15 -7.57 15.83 3.54
C HIS A 15 -8.29 17.10 3.08
N THR A 16 -7.78 17.73 2.01
CA THR A 16 -8.37 18.95 1.46
C THR A 16 -9.48 18.69 0.44
N HIS A 17 -9.53 17.49 -0.14
CA HIS A 17 -10.55 17.06 -1.10
C HIS A 17 -11.35 15.90 -0.53
N ASP A 18 -12.62 16.13 -0.22
CA ASP A 18 -13.50 15.10 0.34
C ASP A 18 -13.85 14.03 -0.70
N SER A 19 -13.20 12.88 -0.60
CA SER A 19 -13.37 11.77 -1.55
C SER A 19 -14.77 11.16 -1.57
N ARG A 20 -15.62 11.45 -0.58
CA ARG A 20 -17.06 11.10 -0.66
C ARG A 20 -17.78 11.85 -1.78
N ARG A 21 -17.23 12.99 -2.23
CA ARG A 21 -17.80 13.83 -3.28
C ARG A 21 -17.14 13.61 -4.63
N VAL A 22 -15.82 13.40 -4.62
CA VAL A 22 -15.00 13.37 -5.85
C VAL A 22 -14.36 12.02 -6.15
N GLY A 23 -14.45 11.06 -5.24
CA GLY A 23 -13.79 9.76 -5.37
C GLY A 23 -12.30 9.83 -5.03
N PHE A 24 -11.55 8.81 -5.46
CA PHE A 24 -10.09 8.79 -5.43
C PHE A 24 -9.53 8.62 -6.84
N THR A 25 -8.51 9.41 -7.13
CA THR A 25 -7.69 9.32 -8.33
C THR A 25 -6.24 9.17 -7.89
N ALA A 26 -5.41 8.44 -8.62
CA ALA A 26 -3.98 8.43 -8.35
C ALA A 26 -3.38 9.85 -8.45
N ARG A 27 -2.22 10.09 -7.83
CA ARG A 27 -1.56 11.40 -7.93
C ARG A 27 -1.05 11.68 -9.36
N ALA A 28 -0.60 10.64 -10.05
CA ALA A 28 -0.16 10.72 -11.45
C ALA A 28 -0.91 9.68 -12.31
N PRO A 29 -2.22 9.88 -12.58
CA PRO A 29 -3.07 8.88 -13.24
C PRO A 29 -2.72 8.65 -14.72
N GLY A 30 -1.93 9.53 -15.33
CA GLY A 30 -1.41 9.36 -16.69
C GLY A 30 -0.09 8.60 -16.77
N THR A 31 0.55 8.30 -15.64
CA THR A 31 1.80 7.53 -15.60
C THR A 31 1.52 6.06 -15.90
N ALA A 32 2.39 5.42 -16.68
CA ALA A 32 2.22 4.00 -17.01
C ALA A 32 2.37 3.12 -15.74
N PRO A 33 1.46 2.16 -15.50
CA PRO A 33 1.58 1.21 -14.40
C PRO A 33 2.67 0.18 -14.71
N THR A 34 3.88 0.42 -14.22
CA THR A 34 4.99 -0.55 -14.32
C THR A 34 5.27 -1.18 -12.95
N THR A 35 5.93 -2.34 -12.93
CA THR A 35 6.36 -2.95 -11.67
C THR A 35 7.37 -2.07 -10.93
N GLU A 36 8.23 -1.35 -11.65
CA GLU A 36 9.14 -0.36 -11.04
C GLU A 36 8.36 0.78 -10.37
N ALA A 37 7.32 1.30 -11.02
CA ALA A 37 6.45 2.31 -10.41
C ALA A 37 5.73 1.77 -9.17
N LEU A 38 5.32 0.50 -9.17
CA LEU A 38 4.69 -0.18 -8.04
C LEU A 38 5.67 -0.33 -6.87
N VAL A 39 6.88 -0.85 -7.12
CA VAL A 39 7.94 -1.00 -6.11
C VAL A 39 8.31 0.36 -5.54
N SER A 40 8.50 1.37 -6.39
CA SER A 40 8.82 2.74 -5.95
C SER A 40 7.70 3.35 -5.11
N HIS A 41 6.44 3.12 -5.51
CA HIS A 41 5.27 3.56 -4.75
C HIS A 41 5.24 3.01 -3.34
N ILE A 42 5.45 1.70 -3.18
CA ILE A 42 5.39 1.04 -1.87
C ILE A 42 6.64 1.36 -1.04
N ALA A 43 7.84 1.20 -1.60
CA ALA A 43 9.08 1.30 -0.85
C ALA A 43 9.43 2.74 -0.46
N VAL A 44 9.05 3.74 -1.28
CA VAL A 44 9.50 5.13 -1.10
C VAL A 44 8.35 6.10 -0.86
N GLY A 45 7.11 5.75 -1.23
CA GLY A 45 5.97 6.66 -1.11
C GLY A 45 6.07 7.84 -2.08
N THR A 46 6.27 7.58 -3.37
CA THR A 46 6.40 8.62 -4.40
C THR A 46 5.10 9.40 -4.65
N ALA A 47 5.22 10.68 -4.99
CA ALA A 47 4.10 11.49 -5.47
C ALA A 47 3.74 11.19 -6.93
N GLU A 48 4.65 10.61 -7.71
CA GLU A 48 4.49 10.33 -9.15
C GLU A 48 4.00 8.90 -9.40
N SER A 49 2.99 8.48 -8.64
CA SER A 49 2.45 7.13 -8.75
C SER A 49 1.09 7.09 -9.46
N PRO A 50 0.87 6.10 -10.35
CA PRO A 50 -0.44 5.81 -10.92
C PRO A 50 -1.34 4.99 -9.98
N TYR A 51 -0.89 4.69 -8.76
CA TYR A 51 -1.63 3.85 -7.80
C TYR A 51 -2.24 4.65 -6.66
N ILE A 52 -3.37 4.15 -6.16
CA ILE A 52 -4.02 4.59 -4.93
C ILE A 52 -3.80 3.50 -3.88
N SER A 53 -3.02 3.79 -2.84
CA SER A 53 -2.91 2.88 -1.68
C SER A 53 -4.23 2.81 -0.91
N LEU A 54 -4.67 1.58 -0.71
CA LEU A 54 -5.72 1.17 0.21
C LEU A 54 -5.14 0.13 1.17
N THR A 55 -5.78 -0.09 2.32
CA THR A 55 -5.43 -1.17 3.24
C THR A 55 -6.68 -1.86 3.73
N ARG A 56 -6.60 -3.16 4.05
CA ARG A 56 -7.70 -3.86 4.76
C ARG A 56 -7.72 -3.58 6.26
N SER A 57 -6.70 -2.92 6.81
CA SER A 57 -6.59 -2.62 8.23
C SER A 57 -6.94 -1.17 8.54
N TYR A 58 -8.01 -0.97 9.32
CA TYR A 58 -8.36 0.36 9.83
C TYR A 58 -7.20 0.97 10.63
N ALA A 59 -6.50 0.16 11.44
CA ALA A 59 -5.38 0.64 12.26
C ALA A 59 -4.21 1.18 11.41
N VAL A 60 -3.92 0.55 10.28
CA VAL A 60 -2.89 1.03 9.33
C VAL A 60 -3.34 2.35 8.69
N ALA A 61 -4.60 2.43 8.23
CA ALA A 61 -5.14 3.67 7.67
C ALA A 61 -5.15 4.81 8.70
N TRP A 62 -5.51 4.52 9.94
CA TRP A 62 -5.45 5.46 11.06
C TRP A 62 -4.02 5.93 11.33
N HIS A 63 -3.06 5.00 11.39
CA HIS A 63 -1.65 5.32 11.58
C HIS A 63 -1.16 6.26 10.47
N TYR A 64 -1.51 5.98 9.22
CA TYR A 64 -1.20 6.89 8.12
C TYR A 64 -1.85 8.25 8.30
N ALA A 65 -3.14 8.31 8.66
CA ALA A 65 -3.84 9.57 8.89
C ALA A 65 -3.16 10.44 9.98
N VAL A 66 -2.65 9.82 11.04
CA VAL A 66 -1.96 10.53 12.13
C VAL A 66 -0.55 10.95 11.74
N PHE A 67 0.24 10.03 11.18
CA PHE A 67 1.69 10.21 11.06
C PHE A 67 2.16 10.66 9.66
N SER A 68 1.30 10.66 8.64
CA SER A 68 1.68 11.09 7.28
C SER A 68 1.75 12.62 7.10
N SER A 69 1.48 13.39 8.15
CA SER A 69 1.48 14.86 8.11
C SER A 69 2.40 15.46 9.16
N LYS A 70 2.84 16.70 8.93
CA LYS A 70 3.67 17.44 9.89
C LYS A 70 2.85 18.06 11.05
N GLN A 71 1.53 17.92 11.03
CA GLN A 71 0.62 18.50 12.02
C GLN A 71 -0.08 17.39 12.79
N GLU A 72 -0.13 17.54 14.10
CA GLU A 72 -0.86 16.61 14.96
C GLU A 72 -2.37 16.85 14.81
N PRO A 73 -3.19 15.80 14.58
CA PRO A 73 -4.62 15.99 14.41
C PRO A 73 -5.34 16.23 15.72
N GLY A 74 -6.16 17.28 15.76
CA GLY A 74 -6.92 17.67 16.95
C GLY A 74 -8.35 18.09 16.60
N PRO A 75 -9.16 18.48 17.61
CA PRO A 75 -10.61 18.63 17.46
C PRO A 75 -11.04 19.70 16.44
N ASN A 76 -10.22 20.75 16.26
CA ASN A 76 -10.52 21.81 15.29
C ASN A 76 -9.99 21.53 13.88
N LYS A 77 -9.15 20.49 13.73
CA LYS A 77 -8.50 20.13 12.47
C LYS A 77 -8.17 18.63 12.51
N PRO A 78 -9.17 17.74 12.40
CA PRO A 78 -8.92 16.31 12.44
C PRO A 78 -8.22 15.86 11.16
N ALA A 79 -7.53 14.71 11.23
CA ALA A 79 -7.21 13.91 10.06
C ALA A 79 -8.41 13.03 9.69
N TYR A 80 -8.34 12.29 8.58
CA TYR A 80 -9.44 11.42 8.17
C TYR A 80 -9.02 9.99 7.87
N VAL A 81 -9.91 9.04 8.17
CA VAL A 81 -9.90 7.70 7.59
C VAL A 81 -11.15 7.52 6.76
N TYR A 82 -10.99 7.17 5.49
CA TYR A 82 -12.07 6.85 4.60
C TYR A 82 -12.31 5.34 4.58
N GLU A 83 -13.57 4.94 4.63
CA GLU A 83 -14.01 3.57 4.36
C GLU A 83 -14.46 3.47 2.92
N VAL A 84 -13.91 2.48 2.21
CA VAL A 84 -14.12 2.27 0.79
C VAL A 84 -14.62 0.84 0.59
N GLU A 85 -15.87 0.70 0.14
CA GLU A 85 -16.44 -0.58 -0.24
C GLU A 85 -16.42 -0.74 -1.76
N ILE A 86 -15.83 -1.84 -2.22
CA ILE A 86 -15.72 -2.18 -3.63
C ILE A 86 -16.37 -3.55 -3.83
N ASP A 87 -17.35 -3.60 -4.74
CA ASP A 87 -18.02 -4.82 -5.13
C ASP A 87 -17.11 -5.75 -5.94
N ASP A 88 -17.51 -7.02 -6.04
CA ASP A 88 -16.75 -8.01 -6.79
C ASP A 88 -16.73 -7.66 -8.29
N SER A 89 -17.78 -7.01 -8.78
CA SER A 89 -17.79 -6.33 -10.07
C SER A 89 -17.14 -4.95 -9.95
N LEU A 90 -15.84 -4.88 -10.28
CA LEU A 90 -15.09 -3.63 -10.21
C LEU A 90 -15.70 -2.55 -11.14
N PRO A 91 -15.74 -1.27 -10.71
CA PRO A 91 -16.02 -0.15 -11.59
C PRO A 91 -15.18 -0.17 -12.86
N HIS A 92 -15.73 0.31 -13.97
CA HIS A 92 -15.03 0.30 -15.26
C HIS A 92 -13.68 1.03 -15.18
N GLY A 93 -12.61 0.34 -15.59
CA GLY A 93 -11.25 0.87 -15.58
C GLY A 93 -10.54 0.81 -14.22
N LEU A 94 -11.20 0.32 -13.16
CA LEU A 94 -10.55 0.07 -11.88
C LEU A 94 -9.97 -1.33 -11.84
N ASN A 95 -8.70 -1.45 -11.45
CA ASN A 95 -8.04 -2.72 -11.15
C ASN A 95 -7.51 -2.69 -9.71
N LEU A 96 -7.68 -3.79 -8.99
CA LEU A 96 -7.09 -3.99 -7.66
C LEU A 96 -5.92 -4.96 -7.78
N LEU A 97 -4.77 -4.55 -7.29
CA LEU A 97 -3.52 -5.31 -7.30
C LEU A 97 -3.16 -5.72 -5.87
N ASP A 98 -2.64 -6.93 -5.76
CA ASP A 98 -2.02 -7.47 -4.56
C ASP A 98 -0.51 -7.17 -4.66
N PRO A 99 -0.01 -6.11 -4.02
CA PRO A 99 1.37 -5.65 -4.22
C PRO A 99 2.39 -6.72 -3.82
N ALA A 100 2.11 -7.55 -2.81
CA ALA A 100 3.01 -8.62 -2.42
C ALA A 100 3.16 -9.65 -3.55
N LYS A 101 2.04 -10.05 -4.17
CA LYS A 101 2.08 -10.93 -5.35
C LYS A 101 2.84 -10.29 -6.49
N GLU A 102 2.55 -9.03 -6.84
CA GLU A 102 3.24 -8.34 -7.94
C GLU A 102 4.76 -8.28 -7.74
N VAL A 103 5.21 -7.99 -6.52
CA VAL A 103 6.64 -7.93 -6.18
C VAL A 103 7.29 -9.32 -6.20
N VAL A 104 6.63 -10.36 -5.66
CA VAL A 104 7.17 -11.73 -5.65
C VAL A 104 7.48 -12.23 -7.06
N HIS A 105 6.67 -11.87 -8.06
CA HIS A 105 6.89 -12.30 -9.45
C HIS A 105 8.18 -11.75 -10.09
N ILE A 106 8.75 -10.67 -9.55
CA ILE A 106 9.96 -10.05 -10.10
C ILE A 106 11.24 -10.31 -9.29
N LEU A 107 11.13 -10.86 -8.08
CA LEU A 107 12.30 -11.22 -7.28
C LEU A 107 13.19 -12.22 -8.03
N PRO A 108 14.52 -12.21 -7.86
CA PRO A 108 15.36 -13.29 -8.36
C PRO A 108 15.09 -14.61 -7.61
N GLN A 109 15.28 -15.75 -8.26
CA GLN A 109 15.44 -17.02 -7.54
C GLN A 109 16.73 -16.94 -6.69
N PRO A 110 16.79 -17.47 -5.45
CA PRO A 110 15.82 -18.32 -4.75
C PRO A 110 14.80 -17.58 -3.87
N LEU A 111 14.80 -16.24 -3.85
CA LEU A 111 13.98 -15.45 -2.92
C LEU A 111 12.47 -15.68 -3.13
N ARG A 112 12.05 -16.01 -4.36
CA ARG A 112 10.66 -16.42 -4.65
C ARG A 112 10.23 -17.65 -3.86
N GLY A 113 11.11 -18.63 -3.73
CA GLY A 113 10.82 -19.89 -3.05
C GLY A 113 10.67 -19.75 -1.53
N ILE A 114 11.27 -18.72 -0.93
CA ILE A 114 11.07 -18.41 0.50
C ILE A 114 9.67 -17.84 0.76
N MET A 115 9.14 -17.09 -0.22
CA MET A 115 7.90 -16.31 -0.07
C MET A 115 6.65 -17.01 -0.61
N ASN A 116 6.80 -18.11 -1.35
CA ASN A 116 5.68 -18.87 -1.89
C ASN A 116 5.78 -20.35 -1.47
N LEU A 117 4.83 -20.78 -0.63
CA LEU A 117 4.75 -22.15 -0.12
C LEU A 117 4.58 -23.19 -1.24
N ASP A 118 3.89 -22.84 -2.32
CA ASP A 118 3.72 -23.74 -3.47
C ASP A 118 5.08 -23.98 -4.17
N TYR A 119 5.98 -23.00 -4.15
CA TYR A 119 7.36 -23.16 -4.64
C TYR A 119 8.28 -23.85 -3.62
N MET A 120 7.95 -23.85 -2.33
CA MET A 120 8.70 -24.63 -1.35
C MET A 120 8.57 -26.13 -1.61
N GLU A 121 7.41 -26.61 -2.07
CA GLU A 121 7.24 -28.03 -2.41
C GLU A 121 8.17 -28.45 -3.58
N ASP A 122 8.32 -27.59 -4.60
CA ASP A 122 9.28 -27.82 -5.70
C ASP A 122 10.74 -27.81 -5.21
N LEU A 123 11.09 -26.95 -4.26
CA LEU A 123 12.43 -26.90 -3.64
C LEU A 123 12.72 -28.11 -2.75
N LEU A 124 11.71 -28.65 -2.08
CA LEU A 124 11.83 -29.88 -1.29
C LEU A 124 11.99 -31.14 -2.16
N GLY A 125 11.70 -31.04 -3.47
CA GLY A 125 11.87 -32.08 -4.47
C GLY A 125 13.33 -32.50 -4.78
N GLY A 126 14.34 -31.87 -4.15
CA GLY A 126 15.68 -32.48 -4.04
C GLY A 126 16.83 -31.75 -4.73
N GLN A 127 16.69 -30.50 -5.17
CA GLN A 127 17.85 -29.65 -5.45
C GLN A 127 17.95 -28.58 -4.37
N THR A 128 18.90 -28.73 -3.47
CA THR A 128 19.28 -27.67 -2.53
C THR A 128 19.80 -26.49 -3.36
N PRO A 129 19.10 -25.34 -3.41
CA PRO A 129 19.62 -24.18 -4.10
C PRO A 129 20.96 -23.81 -3.45
N GLN A 130 22.01 -23.73 -4.25
CA GLN A 130 23.30 -23.28 -3.77
C GLN A 130 23.16 -21.81 -3.37
N PRO A 131 23.55 -21.41 -2.15
CA PRO A 131 23.44 -20.02 -1.74
C PRO A 131 24.28 -19.13 -2.69
N PRO A 132 23.84 -17.90 -2.98
CA PRO A 132 24.64 -16.96 -3.75
C PRO A 132 26.02 -16.77 -3.10
N ASN A 133 27.03 -16.54 -3.93
CA ASN A 133 28.40 -16.38 -3.47
C ASN A 133 28.50 -15.08 -2.63
N PRO A 134 29.05 -15.08 -1.40
CA PRO A 134 29.02 -13.91 -0.51
C PRO A 134 29.77 -12.69 -1.06
N GLU A 135 30.60 -12.85 -2.09
CA GLU A 135 31.31 -11.76 -2.77
C GLU A 135 30.45 -11.03 -3.82
N GLU A 136 29.36 -11.64 -4.28
CA GLU A 136 28.38 -11.01 -5.16
C GLU A 136 27.34 -10.29 -4.28
N GLY A 137 27.61 -9.03 -3.95
CA GLY A 137 26.63 -8.18 -3.28
C GLY A 137 25.29 -8.18 -4.02
N PHE A 138 24.18 -8.08 -3.29
CA PHE A 138 22.87 -7.97 -3.91
C PHE A 138 22.77 -6.67 -4.72
N SER A 139 22.13 -6.73 -5.89
CA SER A 139 21.77 -5.51 -6.62
C SER A 139 20.90 -4.61 -5.71
N PRO A 140 21.09 -3.28 -5.70
CA PRO A 140 20.22 -2.35 -4.96
C PRO A 140 18.73 -2.49 -5.31
N ASP A 141 18.41 -3.06 -6.48
CA ASP A 141 17.03 -3.35 -6.88
C ASP A 141 16.39 -4.43 -5.98
N VAL A 142 17.16 -5.42 -5.54
CA VAL A 142 16.69 -6.49 -4.65
C VAL A 142 16.33 -5.93 -3.28
N GLU A 143 17.11 -4.99 -2.76
CA GLU A 143 16.81 -4.33 -1.48
C GLU A 143 15.47 -3.60 -1.54
N ARG A 144 15.23 -2.82 -2.59
CA ARG A 144 13.94 -2.10 -2.76
C ARG A 144 12.76 -3.06 -2.93
N GLN A 145 12.93 -4.14 -3.69
CA GLN A 145 11.89 -5.14 -3.86
C GLN A 145 11.56 -5.83 -2.53
N LEU A 146 12.56 -6.18 -1.72
CA LEU A 146 12.34 -6.77 -0.39
C LEU A 146 11.66 -5.78 0.56
N ILE A 147 12.06 -4.50 0.56
CA ILE A 147 11.39 -3.44 1.34
C ILE A 147 9.92 -3.31 0.90
N ALA A 148 9.66 -3.24 -0.40
CA ALA A 148 8.31 -3.16 -0.94
C ALA A 148 7.47 -4.37 -0.50
N LEU A 149 8.04 -5.58 -0.52
CA LEU A 149 7.34 -6.79 -0.07
C LEU A 149 7.00 -6.74 1.42
N VAL A 150 7.96 -6.36 2.27
CA VAL A 150 7.74 -6.23 3.72
C VAL A 150 6.65 -5.19 4.01
N PHE A 151 6.65 -4.06 3.32
CA PHE A 151 5.62 -3.03 3.51
C PHE A 151 4.25 -3.46 2.97
N ALA A 152 4.22 -4.10 1.80
CA ALA A 152 2.99 -4.65 1.23
C ALA A 152 2.29 -5.61 2.21
N GLU A 153 3.06 -6.51 2.83
CA GLU A 153 2.56 -7.46 3.83
C GLU A 153 2.18 -6.78 5.15
N ARG A 154 3.08 -5.96 5.71
CA ARG A 154 2.87 -5.28 7.00
C ARG A 154 1.62 -4.40 6.98
N ASP A 155 1.45 -3.64 5.91
CA ASP A 155 0.39 -2.65 5.81
C ASP A 155 -0.92 -3.24 5.26
N ALA A 156 -0.93 -4.55 4.97
CA ALA A 156 -2.03 -5.23 4.27
C ALA A 156 -2.49 -4.42 3.05
N GLU A 157 -1.50 -3.93 2.29
CA GLU A 157 -1.71 -2.94 1.25
C GLU A 157 -2.40 -3.56 0.05
N VAL A 158 -3.34 -2.82 -0.53
CA VAL A 158 -3.95 -3.11 -1.82
C VAL A 158 -3.79 -1.87 -2.68
N LEU A 159 -3.28 -2.04 -3.89
CA LEU A 159 -3.11 -0.94 -4.82
C LEU A 159 -4.26 -0.91 -5.80
N ALA A 160 -4.97 0.22 -5.84
CA ALA A 160 -5.96 0.49 -6.86
C ALA A 160 -5.30 1.26 -8.03
N HIS A 161 -5.42 0.73 -9.24
CA HIS A 161 -5.05 1.41 -10.47
C HIS A 161 -6.32 1.82 -11.23
N GLY A 162 -6.52 3.12 -11.43
CA GLY A 162 -7.72 3.69 -12.03
C GLY A 162 -8.43 4.69 -11.11
N TYR A 163 -9.71 4.95 -11.38
CA TYR A 163 -10.56 5.86 -10.61
C TYR A 163 -11.47 5.08 -9.66
N ILE A 164 -11.43 5.41 -8.37
CA ILE A 164 -12.39 4.90 -7.39
C ILE A 164 -13.54 5.91 -7.29
N PRO A 165 -14.76 5.58 -7.75
CA PRO A 165 -15.85 6.52 -7.78
C PRO A 165 -16.38 6.87 -6.38
N PRO A 166 -17.07 8.01 -6.21
CA PRO A 166 -17.49 8.48 -4.89
C PRO A 166 -18.49 7.53 -4.22
N PHE A 167 -19.28 6.78 -4.99
CA PHE A 167 -20.24 5.82 -4.45
C PHE A 167 -19.59 4.62 -3.74
N CYS A 168 -18.30 4.37 -3.97
CA CYS A 168 -17.51 3.39 -3.23
C CYS A 168 -17.09 3.92 -1.85
N VAL A 169 -17.08 5.24 -1.62
CA VAL A 169 -16.62 5.83 -0.35
C VAL A 169 -17.81 6.00 0.60
N LYS A 170 -17.98 5.06 1.53
CA LYS A 170 -19.17 4.98 2.40
C LYS A 170 -19.09 5.92 3.59
N HIS A 171 -17.97 5.90 4.29
CA HIS A 171 -17.78 6.64 5.52
C HIS A 171 -16.47 7.43 5.50
N ARG A 172 -16.44 8.50 6.30
CA ARG A 172 -15.25 9.27 6.64
C ARG A 172 -15.24 9.49 8.13
N PHE A 173 -14.28 8.91 8.81
CA PHE A 173 -14.07 9.04 10.25
C PHE A 173 -13.09 10.19 10.51
N GLU A 174 -13.43 11.03 11.48
CA GLU A 174 -12.52 12.04 11.99
C GLU A 174 -11.54 11.37 12.95
N VAL A 175 -10.26 11.66 12.77
CA VAL A 175 -9.18 11.14 13.59
C VAL A 175 -8.57 12.30 14.35
N GLU A 176 -8.56 12.17 15.67
CA GLU A 176 -7.87 13.02 16.60
C GLU A 176 -6.79 12.18 17.31
N PHE A 177 -5.68 12.80 17.67
CA PHE A 177 -4.58 12.13 18.35
C PHE A 177 -3.84 13.13 19.23
N SER A 178 -3.63 12.78 20.49
CA SER A 178 -2.70 13.51 21.35
C SER A 178 -1.49 12.61 21.63
N ARG A 179 -0.27 13.13 21.45
CA ARG A 179 0.95 12.39 21.85
C ARG A 179 0.98 11.98 23.31
N SER A 180 0.22 12.67 24.17
CA SER A 180 0.03 12.28 25.58
C SER A 180 -0.61 10.90 25.74
N ASP A 181 -1.25 10.38 24.70
CA ASP A 181 -1.98 9.12 24.73
C ASP A 181 -1.07 7.92 24.41
N LEU A 182 0.17 8.18 23.95
CA LEU A 182 1.15 7.11 23.77
C LEU A 182 1.77 6.74 25.14
N PRO A 183 1.85 5.44 25.47
CA PRO A 183 2.63 5.02 26.62
C PRO A 183 4.09 5.47 26.42
N LEU A 184 4.70 6.02 27.48
CA LEU A 184 6.15 6.26 27.51
C LEU A 184 6.85 4.90 27.37
N LEU A 185 7.35 4.63 26.17
CA LEU A 185 8.17 3.46 25.83
C LEU A 185 9.62 3.67 26.26
#